data_AF-A0A380JZC8-F1
#
_entry.id   AF-A0A380JZC8-F1
#
_cell.length_a   1.000
_cell.length_b   1.000
_cell.length_c   1.000
_cell.angle_alpha   90.00
_cell.angle_beta   90.00
_cell.angle_gamma   90.00
#
_symmetry.space_group_name_H-M   'P 1'
#
loop_
_entity.id
_entity.type
_entity.pdbx_description
1 polymer ?
#
loop_
_entity_poly.entity_id
_entity_poly.type
_entity_poly.pdbx_seq_one_letter_code
_entity_poly.pdbx_strand_id
1 'polypeptide(L)'
;MLTREDVIEKLKNGELTPQDIAANGWMCSVTQRIGKIKQPRGGYIKPKEFEQTVLDGGGIDDLYPEENVSPGLVGLAVDYLTRFMSGTSAEEAFEISRMGAVNVQQLGLFEGLISHVSGLNDDSIDAAVKLSGFDSAYRAGAMAYRPVEDIVPDAHTIENIRVMVERSLRFFEQYGPKVLDGLTFEGGYTGYVATGDGDFLTDDTLWDFKVSKQKLQNKYTLQLLMYWRMGLHSVHPEYRNVKYLGIYNPRMNVVYRLDVNNIPADVISTVETEVIGY
;
A
#
# COMPACT_ATOMS: atom_id res chain seq x y z
N MET A 1 27.63 -4.37 -4.70
CA MET A 1 26.24 -3.89 -4.73
C MET A 1 25.94 -3.45 -6.15
N LEU A 2 24.85 -3.92 -6.75
CA LEU A 2 24.36 -3.37 -8.02
C LEU A 2 23.56 -2.11 -7.66
N THR A 3 24.05 -0.92 -8.03
CA THR A 3 23.33 0.32 -7.75
C THR A 3 22.23 0.56 -8.78
N ARG A 4 21.29 1.45 -8.45
CA ARG A 4 20.25 1.86 -9.39
C ARG A 4 20.89 2.58 -10.58
N GLU A 5 21.88 3.41 -10.32
CA GLU A 5 22.64 4.19 -11.29
C GLU A 5 23.37 3.28 -12.27
N ASP A 6 24.02 2.21 -11.79
CA ASP A 6 24.70 1.23 -12.64
C ASP A 6 23.74 0.58 -13.64
N VAL A 7 22.53 0.18 -13.18
CA VAL A 7 21.53 -0.45 -14.06
C VAL A 7 21.00 0.55 -15.09
N ILE A 8 20.77 1.79 -14.68
CA ILE A 8 20.31 2.88 -15.58
C ILE A 8 21.39 3.21 -16.62
N GLU A 9 22.66 3.28 -16.24
CA GLU A 9 23.76 3.54 -17.16
C GLU A 9 23.90 2.42 -18.20
N LYS A 10 23.84 1.16 -17.75
CA LYS A 10 23.87 0.00 -18.64
C LYS A 10 22.69 -0.05 -19.62
N LEU A 11 21.50 0.35 -19.19
CA LEU A 11 20.37 0.54 -20.10
C LEU A 11 20.63 1.63 -21.15
N LYS A 12 21.14 2.79 -20.72
CA LYS A 12 21.42 3.91 -21.62
C LYS A 12 22.48 3.57 -22.67
N ASN A 13 23.46 2.76 -22.29
CA ASN A 13 24.56 2.34 -23.16
C ASN A 13 24.20 1.11 -24.03
N GLY A 14 23.01 0.54 -23.86
CA GLY A 14 22.55 -0.64 -24.61
C GLY A 14 23.19 -1.96 -24.16
N GLU A 15 23.87 -1.97 -23.00
CA GLU A 15 24.44 -3.19 -22.40
C GLU A 15 23.38 -4.08 -21.76
N LEU A 16 22.25 -3.49 -21.35
CA LEU A 16 21.07 -4.18 -20.85
C LEU A 16 19.84 -3.78 -21.64
N THR A 17 18.91 -4.72 -21.79
CA THR A 17 17.57 -4.47 -22.31
C THR A 17 16.54 -4.44 -21.16
N PRO A 18 15.35 -3.84 -21.38
CA PRO A 18 14.24 -3.97 -20.43
C PRO A 18 13.86 -5.44 -20.14
N GLN A 19 14.02 -6.34 -21.13
CA GLN A 19 13.81 -7.77 -20.96
C GLN A 19 14.81 -8.37 -19.98
N ASP A 20 16.09 -7.97 -20.04
CA ASP A 20 17.12 -8.43 -19.11
C ASP A 20 16.81 -8.00 -17.67
N ILE A 21 16.37 -6.76 -17.48
CA ILE A 21 15.94 -6.26 -16.16
C ILE A 21 14.77 -7.09 -15.61
N ALA A 22 13.76 -7.31 -16.45
CA ALA A 22 12.60 -8.09 -16.08
C ALA A 22 12.98 -9.54 -15.71
N ALA A 23 13.83 -10.18 -16.50
CA ALA A 23 14.30 -11.55 -16.30
C ALA A 23 15.15 -11.70 -15.04
N ASN A 24 16.04 -10.74 -14.76
CA ASN A 24 16.92 -10.77 -13.60
C ASN A 24 16.27 -10.22 -12.32
N GLY A 25 15.07 -9.66 -12.41
CA GLY A 25 14.39 -9.10 -11.25
C GLY A 25 15.08 -7.86 -10.67
N TRP A 26 15.64 -7.04 -11.56
CA TRP A 26 16.25 -5.76 -11.23
C TRP A 26 15.23 -4.63 -11.29
N MET A 27 15.52 -3.53 -10.61
CA MET A 27 14.71 -2.31 -10.54
C MET A 27 13.20 -2.56 -10.34
N CYS A 28 12.86 -3.60 -9.57
CA CYS A 28 11.48 -3.96 -9.31
C CYS A 28 10.85 -3.03 -8.27
N SER A 29 9.52 -2.95 -8.25
CA SER A 29 8.84 -2.49 -7.04
C SER A 29 9.04 -3.48 -5.90
N VAL A 30 8.86 -3.05 -4.64
CA VAL A 30 8.88 -3.97 -3.48
C VAL A 30 7.93 -5.15 -3.69
N THR A 31 6.70 -4.89 -4.15
CA THR A 31 5.70 -5.94 -4.40
C THR A 31 6.13 -6.90 -5.52
N GLN A 32 6.72 -6.40 -6.60
CA GLN A 32 7.28 -7.23 -7.68
C GLN A 32 8.48 -8.06 -7.19
N ARG A 33 9.36 -7.47 -6.39
CA ARG A 33 10.53 -8.16 -5.82
C ARG A 33 10.08 -9.33 -4.93
N ILE A 34 9.11 -9.09 -4.04
CA ILE A 34 8.53 -10.13 -3.18
C ILE A 34 7.98 -11.30 -4.02
N GLY A 35 7.31 -11.00 -5.14
CA GLY A 35 6.77 -12.03 -6.04
C GLY A 35 7.84 -12.88 -6.74
N LYS A 36 9.07 -12.37 -6.87
CA LYS A 36 10.20 -13.08 -7.51
C LYS A 36 11.06 -13.86 -6.52
N ILE A 37 10.92 -13.62 -5.22
CA ILE A 37 11.72 -14.27 -4.18
C ILE A 37 11.02 -15.50 -3.62
N LYS A 38 11.75 -16.62 -3.58
CA LYS A 38 11.32 -17.82 -2.86
C LYS A 38 11.56 -17.64 -1.37
N GLN A 39 10.51 -17.36 -0.61
CA GLN A 39 10.59 -17.28 0.85
C GLN A 39 10.78 -18.66 1.50
N PRO A 40 11.39 -18.74 2.70
CA PRO A 40 11.43 -19.96 3.49
C PRO A 40 10.02 -20.43 3.88
N ARG A 41 9.90 -21.69 4.34
CA ARG A 41 8.60 -22.24 4.76
C ARG A 41 8.03 -21.42 5.92
N GLY A 42 6.89 -20.78 5.67
CA GLY A 42 6.24 -19.89 6.64
C GLY A 42 6.63 -18.41 6.51
N GLY A 43 7.49 -18.05 5.55
CA GLY A 43 7.97 -16.67 5.39
C GLY A 43 9.19 -16.37 6.24
N TYR A 44 9.89 -15.28 5.91
CA TYR A 44 10.99 -14.77 6.72
C TYR A 44 10.52 -14.38 8.13
N ILE A 45 9.32 -13.81 8.21
CA ILE A 45 8.57 -13.59 9.45
C ILE A 45 7.23 -14.30 9.28
N LYS A 46 6.87 -15.21 10.20
CA LYS A 46 5.61 -15.94 10.10
C LYS A 46 4.46 -15.04 10.57
N PRO A 47 3.31 -15.04 9.89
CA PRO A 47 2.13 -14.28 10.30
C PRO A 47 1.71 -14.48 11.76
N LYS A 48 1.89 -15.71 12.28
CA LYS A 48 1.56 -16.06 13.68
C LYS A 48 2.47 -15.44 14.73
N GLU A 49 3.57 -14.81 14.32
CA GLU A 49 4.47 -14.09 15.24
C GLU A 49 3.95 -12.69 15.54
N PHE A 50 3.00 -12.17 14.76
CA PHE A 50 2.31 -10.93 15.06
C PHE A 50 1.28 -11.16 16.16
N GLU A 51 1.27 -10.28 17.16
CA GLU A 51 0.15 -10.16 18.10
C GLU A 51 -1.08 -9.66 17.32
N GLN A 52 -2.20 -10.35 17.51
CA GLN A 52 -3.46 -10.04 16.86
C GLN A 52 -4.44 -9.43 17.85
N THR A 53 -4.93 -8.24 17.56
CA THR A 53 -5.93 -7.54 18.36
C THR A 53 -7.16 -7.25 17.49
N VAL A 54 -8.33 -7.71 17.92
CA VAL A 54 -9.62 -7.33 17.33
C VAL A 54 -10.04 -6.02 17.98
N LEU A 55 -10.38 -5.01 17.17
CA LEU A 55 -10.83 -3.72 17.68
C LEU A 55 -12.35 -3.69 17.86
N ASP A 56 -12.81 -2.77 18.70
CA ASP A 56 -14.24 -2.49 18.85
C ASP A 56 -14.84 -1.89 17.56
N GLY A 57 -16.16 -1.98 17.40
CA GLY A 57 -16.87 -1.48 16.22
C GLY A 57 -17.17 -2.53 15.15
N GLY A 58 -17.28 -3.80 15.57
CA GLY A 58 -17.67 -4.92 14.72
C GLY A 58 -16.55 -5.44 13.82
N GLY A 59 -16.79 -6.57 13.17
CA GLY A 59 -15.87 -7.23 12.25
C GLY A 59 -16.47 -7.40 10.85
N ILE A 60 -16.06 -8.47 10.18
CA ILE A 60 -16.56 -8.80 8.83
C ILE A 60 -18.05 -9.16 8.83
N ASP A 61 -18.57 -9.71 9.93
CA ASP A 61 -19.97 -10.17 10.03
C ASP A 61 -20.96 -9.00 10.09
N ASP A 62 -20.48 -7.78 10.36
CA ASP A 62 -21.29 -6.55 10.35
C ASP A 62 -21.32 -5.88 8.97
N LEU A 63 -20.58 -6.41 7.99
CA LEU A 63 -20.58 -5.92 6.61
C LEU A 63 -21.57 -6.72 5.77
N TYR A 64 -22.10 -6.10 4.71
CA TYR A 64 -22.84 -6.82 3.69
C TYR A 64 -21.93 -7.88 3.04
N PRO A 65 -22.45 -9.10 2.79
CA PRO A 65 -21.62 -10.23 2.38
C PRO A 65 -21.01 -10.06 0.99
N GLU A 66 -21.74 -9.38 0.11
CA GLU A 66 -21.41 -9.19 -1.31
C GLU A 66 -21.27 -7.70 -1.64
N GLU A 67 -20.27 -7.41 -2.46
CA GLU A 67 -19.97 -6.09 -3.03
C GLU A 67 -19.96 -6.26 -4.55
N ASN A 68 -20.46 -5.27 -5.29
CA ASN A 68 -20.58 -5.37 -6.75
C ASN A 68 -19.36 -4.78 -7.50
N VAL A 69 -18.33 -4.33 -6.77
CA VAL A 69 -17.05 -3.86 -7.33
C VAL A 69 -15.89 -4.72 -6.84
N SER A 70 -14.77 -4.71 -7.57
CA SER A 70 -13.64 -5.58 -7.25
C SER A 70 -13.02 -5.26 -5.87
N PRO A 71 -12.51 -6.28 -5.13
CA PRO A 71 -11.87 -6.04 -3.82
C PRO A 71 -10.70 -5.05 -3.86
N GLY A 72 -9.98 -4.97 -4.99
CA GLY A 72 -8.90 -3.99 -5.18
C GLY A 72 -9.40 -2.55 -5.23
N LEU A 73 -10.49 -2.30 -5.96
CA LEU A 73 -11.14 -0.98 -6.00
C LEU A 73 -11.69 -0.58 -4.63
N VAL A 74 -12.34 -1.51 -3.93
CA VAL A 74 -12.80 -1.24 -2.55
C VAL A 74 -11.63 -0.88 -1.64
N GLY A 75 -10.51 -1.61 -1.75
CA GLY A 75 -9.31 -1.34 -0.96
C GLY A 75 -8.73 0.05 -1.19
N LEU A 76 -8.62 0.46 -2.46
CA LEU A 76 -8.13 1.80 -2.84
C LEU A 76 -9.09 2.90 -2.38
N ALA A 77 -10.40 2.73 -2.57
CA ALA A 77 -11.40 3.71 -2.16
C ALA A 77 -11.37 3.91 -0.63
N VAL A 78 -11.26 2.82 0.14
CA VAL A 78 -11.12 2.89 1.60
C VAL A 78 -9.82 3.59 2.00
N ASP A 79 -8.68 3.28 1.36
CA ASP A 79 -7.40 3.95 1.66
C ASP A 79 -7.48 5.47 1.40
N TYR A 80 -7.87 5.87 0.19
CA TYR A 80 -7.92 7.29 -0.18
C TYR A 80 -8.94 8.09 0.62
N LEU A 81 -10.14 7.54 0.86
CA LEU A 81 -11.12 8.18 1.73
C LEU A 81 -10.62 8.25 3.18
N THR A 82 -9.89 7.25 3.66
CA THR A 82 -9.30 7.30 5.00
C THR A 82 -8.27 8.43 5.11
N ARG A 83 -7.38 8.60 4.11
CA ARG A 83 -6.41 9.71 4.06
C ARG A 83 -7.14 11.05 4.06
N PHE A 84 -8.13 11.21 3.19
CA PHE A 84 -8.95 12.43 3.10
C PHE A 84 -9.64 12.75 4.43
N MET A 85 -10.36 11.79 5.00
CA MET A 85 -11.10 11.97 6.25
C MET A 85 -10.20 12.14 7.49
N SER A 86 -8.90 11.82 7.38
CA SER A 86 -7.90 12.03 8.43
C SER A 86 -7.02 13.27 8.21
N GLY A 87 -7.41 14.16 7.29
CA GLY A 87 -6.87 15.52 7.17
C GLY A 87 -6.10 15.83 5.89
N THR A 88 -5.86 14.85 5.02
CA THR A 88 -5.25 15.06 3.69
C THR A 88 -6.27 15.69 2.75
N SER A 89 -5.87 16.54 1.79
CA SER A 89 -6.82 17.04 0.79
C SER A 89 -7.30 15.90 -0.13
N ALA A 90 -8.47 16.07 -0.75
CA ALA A 90 -8.97 15.08 -1.70
C ALA A 90 -8.01 14.94 -2.90
N GLU A 91 -7.48 16.06 -3.40
CA GLU A 91 -6.53 16.06 -4.52
C GLU A 91 -5.26 15.29 -4.21
N GLU A 92 -4.70 15.47 -3.01
CA GLU A 92 -3.48 14.77 -2.59
C GLU A 92 -3.75 13.28 -2.30
N ALA A 93 -4.87 12.96 -1.63
CA ALA A 93 -5.25 11.58 -1.35
C ALA A 93 -5.47 10.76 -2.65
N PHE A 94 -5.97 11.39 -3.71
CA PHE A 94 -6.22 10.77 -5.01
C PHE A 94 -5.15 11.10 -6.07
N GLU A 95 -3.95 11.56 -5.67
CA GLU A 95 -2.90 11.97 -6.61
C GLU A 95 -2.51 10.84 -7.58
N ILE A 96 -2.42 9.60 -7.11
CA ILE A 96 -2.10 8.45 -7.97
C ILE A 96 -3.19 8.24 -9.03
N SER A 97 -4.47 8.36 -8.65
CA SER A 97 -5.58 8.34 -9.59
C SER A 97 -5.51 9.51 -10.57
N ARG A 98 -5.09 10.71 -10.13
CA ARG A 98 -4.90 11.87 -11.01
C ARG A 98 -3.82 11.61 -12.06
N MET A 99 -2.69 11.06 -11.65
CA MET A 99 -1.62 10.65 -12.58
C MET A 99 -2.11 9.59 -13.57
N GLY A 100 -2.93 8.65 -13.11
CA GLY A 100 -3.59 7.65 -13.97
C GLY A 100 -4.52 8.28 -15.00
N ALA A 101 -5.35 9.24 -14.59
CA ALA A 101 -6.25 9.98 -15.47
C ALA A 101 -5.48 10.78 -16.54
N VAL A 102 -4.34 11.39 -16.17
CA VAL A 102 -3.44 12.05 -17.13
C VAL A 102 -2.92 11.05 -18.17
N ASN A 103 -2.47 9.86 -17.75
CA ASN A 103 -1.94 8.83 -18.65
C ASN A 103 -2.96 8.36 -19.71
N VAL A 104 -4.26 8.39 -19.38
CA VAL A 104 -5.35 8.00 -20.29
C VAL A 104 -6.12 9.20 -20.88
N GLN A 105 -5.61 10.43 -20.69
CA GLN A 105 -6.19 11.67 -21.21
C GLN A 105 -7.62 11.96 -20.73
N GLN A 106 -7.94 11.56 -19.49
CA GLN A 106 -9.25 11.71 -18.84
C GLN A 106 -9.21 12.69 -17.65
N LEU A 107 -8.31 13.68 -17.67
CA LEU A 107 -8.16 14.63 -16.55
C LEU A 107 -9.46 15.41 -16.25
N GLY A 108 -10.21 15.82 -17.28
CA GLY A 108 -11.48 16.53 -17.07
C GLY A 108 -12.55 15.67 -16.37
N LEU A 109 -12.58 14.37 -16.64
CA LEU A 109 -13.46 13.44 -15.93
C LEU A 109 -13.02 13.27 -14.46
N PHE A 110 -11.72 13.15 -14.22
CA PHE A 110 -11.17 13.15 -12.87
C PHE A 110 -11.55 14.42 -12.10
N GLU A 111 -11.37 15.60 -12.69
CA GLU A 111 -11.72 16.90 -12.08
C GLU A 111 -13.22 17.01 -11.76
N GLY A 112 -14.08 16.48 -12.64
CA GLY A 112 -15.51 16.38 -12.36
C GLY A 112 -15.79 15.50 -11.14
N LEU A 113 -15.23 14.28 -11.11
CA LEU A 113 -15.45 13.32 -10.03
C LEU A 113 -14.89 13.79 -8.68
N ILE A 114 -13.67 14.33 -8.64
CA ILE A 114 -13.03 14.76 -7.38
C ILE A 114 -13.80 15.91 -6.71
N SER A 115 -14.50 16.74 -7.49
CA SER A 115 -15.34 17.83 -6.96
C SER A 115 -16.53 17.34 -6.12
N HIS A 116 -16.91 16.06 -6.25
CA HIS A 116 -17.96 15.44 -5.44
C HIS A 116 -17.42 14.85 -4.12
N VAL A 117 -16.11 14.69 -3.98
CA VAL A 117 -15.49 14.12 -2.78
C VAL A 117 -15.47 15.17 -1.67
N SER A 118 -16.44 15.08 -0.77
CA SER A 118 -16.72 16.09 0.27
C SER A 118 -16.90 15.52 1.68
N GLY A 119 -16.88 14.20 1.81
CA GLY A 119 -17.04 13.49 3.07
C GLY A 119 -17.27 12.01 2.84
N LEU A 120 -18.14 11.40 3.64
CA LEU A 120 -18.53 10.00 3.45
C LEU A 120 -19.92 9.82 2.86
N ASN A 121 -20.68 10.86 2.50
CA ASN A 121 -22.00 10.66 1.89
C ASN A 121 -21.94 9.78 0.61
N ASP A 122 -23.09 9.25 0.18
CA ASP A 122 -23.16 8.26 -0.90
C ASP A 122 -22.50 8.77 -2.19
N ASP A 123 -22.75 10.03 -2.57
CA ASP A 123 -22.17 10.65 -3.77
C ASP A 123 -20.63 10.73 -3.70
N SER A 124 -20.09 11.07 -2.53
CA SER A 124 -18.65 11.14 -2.28
C SER A 124 -17.99 9.77 -2.37
N ILE A 125 -18.64 8.72 -1.83
CA ILE A 125 -18.12 7.35 -1.91
C ILE A 125 -18.23 6.79 -3.33
N ASP A 126 -19.33 7.04 -4.05
CA ASP A 126 -19.47 6.67 -5.47
C ASP A 126 -18.34 7.29 -6.31
N ALA A 127 -18.12 8.60 -6.14
CA ALA A 127 -17.03 9.30 -6.82
C ALA A 127 -15.66 8.72 -6.46
N ALA A 128 -15.40 8.44 -5.17
CA ALA A 128 -14.15 7.84 -4.72
C ALA A 128 -13.89 6.48 -5.37
N VAL A 129 -14.89 5.61 -5.44
CA VAL A 129 -14.75 4.27 -6.07
C VAL A 129 -14.41 4.40 -7.56
N LYS A 130 -15.05 5.35 -8.27
CA LYS A 130 -14.74 5.64 -9.69
C LYS A 130 -13.33 6.20 -9.85
N LEU A 131 -12.95 7.17 -9.02
CA LEU A 131 -11.61 7.76 -9.02
C LEU A 131 -10.53 6.70 -8.80
N SER A 132 -10.74 5.74 -7.90
CA SER A 132 -9.83 4.62 -7.67
C SER A 132 -9.60 3.75 -8.92
N GLY A 133 -10.49 3.76 -9.91
CA GLY A 133 -10.30 3.06 -11.18
C GLY A 133 -9.13 3.58 -12.02
N PHE A 134 -8.81 4.88 -11.90
CA PHE A 134 -7.69 5.48 -12.62
C PHE A 134 -6.32 5.00 -12.11
N ASP A 135 -6.19 4.59 -10.84
CA ASP A 135 -4.91 4.14 -10.25
C ASP A 135 -4.25 3.04 -11.12
N SER A 136 -5.07 2.12 -11.64
CA SER A 136 -4.60 1.04 -12.52
C SER A 136 -3.83 1.55 -13.74
N ALA A 137 -4.23 2.68 -14.32
CA ALA A 137 -3.57 3.29 -15.47
C ALA A 137 -2.18 3.84 -15.12
N TYR A 138 -1.97 4.23 -13.87
CA TYR A 138 -0.67 4.67 -13.38
C TYR A 138 0.21 3.47 -12.99
N ARG A 139 -0.30 2.58 -12.13
CA ARG A 139 0.51 1.49 -11.54
C ARG A 139 0.75 0.31 -12.48
N ALA A 140 -0.24 -0.03 -13.30
CA ALA A 140 -0.18 -1.16 -14.24
C ALA A 140 -0.11 -0.72 -15.72
N GLY A 141 -0.19 0.60 -15.97
CA GLY A 141 -0.11 1.21 -17.29
C GLY A 141 -1.46 1.32 -18.00
N ALA A 142 -1.51 2.16 -19.03
CA ALA A 142 -2.75 2.53 -19.73
C ALA A 142 -3.56 1.33 -20.28
N MET A 143 -2.93 0.20 -20.58
CA MET A 143 -3.63 -1.00 -21.06
C MET A 143 -4.46 -1.70 -19.98
N ALA A 144 -4.17 -1.46 -18.70
CA ALA A 144 -4.94 -2.02 -17.58
C ALA A 144 -6.20 -1.20 -17.28
N TYR A 145 -6.30 0.02 -17.82
CA TYR A 145 -7.42 0.92 -17.59
C TYR A 145 -8.72 0.35 -18.13
N ARG A 146 -9.79 0.54 -17.35
CA ARG A 146 -11.18 0.34 -17.75
C ARG A 146 -11.93 1.65 -17.52
N PRO A 147 -12.89 2.02 -18.39
CA PRO A 147 -13.70 3.22 -18.20
C PRO A 147 -14.27 3.27 -16.79
N VAL A 148 -14.00 4.36 -16.05
CA VAL A 148 -14.47 4.52 -14.67
C VAL A 148 -15.96 4.81 -14.61
N GLU A 149 -16.53 5.28 -15.71
CA GLU A 149 -17.96 5.53 -15.88
C GLU A 149 -18.80 4.26 -15.80
N ASP A 150 -18.19 3.10 -16.12
CA ASP A 150 -18.83 1.78 -16.01
C ASP A 150 -18.82 1.25 -14.57
N ILE A 151 -18.10 1.91 -13.65
CA ILE A 151 -18.03 1.51 -12.24
C ILE A 151 -19.23 2.14 -11.51
N VAL A 152 -20.17 1.29 -11.10
CA VAL A 152 -21.39 1.71 -10.39
C VAL A 152 -21.51 0.92 -9.09
N PRO A 153 -20.92 1.38 -7.97
CA PRO A 153 -21.07 0.72 -6.69
C PRO A 153 -22.53 0.74 -6.23
N ASP A 154 -23.01 -0.39 -5.72
CA ASP A 154 -24.34 -0.47 -5.12
C ASP A 154 -24.36 0.04 -3.67
N ALA A 155 -25.56 0.19 -3.11
CA ALA A 155 -25.74 0.69 -1.75
C ALA A 155 -25.02 -0.16 -0.69
N HIS A 156 -24.94 -1.48 -0.88
CA HIS A 156 -24.22 -2.37 0.03
C HIS A 156 -22.70 -2.11 0.00
N THR A 157 -22.15 -1.94 -1.20
CA THR A 157 -20.74 -1.62 -1.43
C THR A 157 -20.38 -0.26 -0.82
N ILE A 158 -21.22 0.74 -1.04
CA ILE A 158 -21.06 2.09 -0.47
C ILE A 158 -21.05 2.02 1.06
N GLU A 159 -22.01 1.32 1.66
CA GLU A 159 -22.11 1.22 3.12
C GLU A 159 -20.92 0.44 3.72
N ASN A 160 -20.48 -0.63 3.06
CA ASN A 160 -19.28 -1.36 3.49
C ASN A 160 -18.04 -0.45 3.48
N ILE A 161 -17.86 0.36 2.44
CA ILE A 161 -16.76 1.33 2.35
C ILE A 161 -16.85 2.35 3.49
N ARG A 162 -18.04 2.93 3.72
CA ARG A 162 -18.29 3.88 4.82
C ARG A 162 -17.85 3.30 6.16
N VAL A 163 -18.34 2.11 6.50
CA VAL A 163 -18.02 1.43 7.77
C VAL A 163 -16.51 1.18 7.89
N MET A 164 -15.85 0.74 6.82
CA MET A 164 -14.40 0.51 6.84
C MET A 164 -13.61 1.80 7.02
N VAL A 165 -14.00 2.92 6.40
CA VAL A 165 -13.34 4.22 6.61
C VAL A 165 -13.54 4.70 8.04
N GLU A 166 -14.75 4.62 8.58
CA GLU A 166 -15.03 5.00 9.98
C GLU A 166 -14.25 4.16 10.99
N ARG A 167 -14.09 2.85 10.73
CA ARG A 167 -13.21 1.99 11.53
C ARG A 167 -11.76 2.46 11.47
N SER A 168 -11.27 2.84 10.28
CA SER A 168 -9.93 3.40 10.13
C SER A 168 -9.72 4.70 10.89
N LEU A 169 -10.72 5.58 10.94
CA LEU A 169 -10.65 6.81 11.75
C LEU A 169 -10.53 6.49 13.24
N ARG A 170 -11.33 5.55 13.76
CA ARG A 170 -11.23 5.06 15.14
C ARG A 170 -9.89 4.38 15.43
N PHE A 171 -9.33 3.66 14.46
CA PHE A 171 -7.98 3.12 14.57
C PHE A 171 -6.95 4.23 14.81
N PHE A 172 -7.05 5.37 14.11
CA PHE A 172 -6.15 6.50 14.33
C PHE A 172 -6.35 7.21 15.68
N GLU A 173 -7.52 7.12 16.31
CA GLU A 173 -7.72 7.59 17.69
C GLU A 173 -6.88 6.79 18.69
N GLN A 174 -6.60 5.51 18.40
CA GLN A 174 -5.85 4.61 19.27
C GLN A 174 -4.37 4.51 18.94
N TYR A 175 -4.03 4.46 17.65
CA TYR A 175 -2.67 4.21 17.17
C TYR A 175 -2.03 5.41 16.49
N GLY A 176 -2.79 6.46 16.21
CA GLY A 176 -2.28 7.71 15.65
C GLY A 176 -1.66 8.63 16.70
N PRO A 177 -1.34 9.89 16.32
CA PRO A 177 -1.48 10.46 14.99
C PRO A 177 -0.44 9.91 13.99
N LYS A 178 -0.66 10.18 12.70
CA LYS A 178 0.33 9.91 11.65
C LYS A 178 1.53 10.85 11.82
N VAL A 179 2.74 10.31 11.76
CA VAL A 179 4.00 11.06 11.70
C VAL A 179 4.39 11.31 10.25
N LEU A 180 4.21 10.30 9.38
CA LEU A 180 4.36 10.40 7.93
C LEU A 180 3.17 9.72 7.25
N ASP A 181 2.58 10.35 6.25
CA ASP A 181 1.50 9.81 5.41
C ASP A 181 2.02 9.65 3.97
N GLY A 182 1.99 8.44 3.43
CA GLY A 182 2.67 8.09 2.18
C GLY A 182 4.16 7.89 2.38
N LEU A 183 4.59 6.63 2.46
CA LEU A 183 5.98 6.28 2.72
C LEU A 183 6.76 6.04 1.44
N THR A 184 7.91 6.71 1.32
CA THR A 184 8.92 6.41 0.30
C THR A 184 10.24 6.04 0.97
N PHE A 185 11.17 5.50 0.18
CA PHE A 185 12.47 5.01 0.65
C PHE A 185 13.61 5.67 -0.12
N GLU A 186 13.51 6.97 -0.40
CA GLU A 186 14.56 7.72 -1.10
C GLU A 186 15.93 7.55 -0.40
N GLY A 187 16.96 7.21 -1.16
CA GLY A 187 18.29 6.84 -0.63
C GLY A 187 18.41 5.39 -0.15
N GLY A 188 17.31 4.70 0.15
CA GLY A 188 17.26 3.30 0.55
C GLY A 188 17.02 2.31 -0.59
N TYR A 189 16.80 2.78 -1.82
CA TYR A 189 16.62 1.93 -3.00
C TYR A 189 17.93 1.29 -3.48
N THR A 190 17.84 0.19 -4.22
CA THR A 190 18.98 -0.57 -4.77
C THR A 190 18.78 -0.89 -6.25
N GLY A 191 19.75 -1.54 -6.89
CA GLY A 191 19.59 -2.10 -8.24
C GLY A 191 18.56 -3.23 -8.33
N TYR A 192 18.12 -3.81 -7.21
CA TYR A 192 17.05 -4.82 -7.18
C TYR A 192 15.67 -4.22 -6.91
N VAL A 193 15.59 -3.22 -6.03
CA VAL A 193 14.33 -2.58 -5.61
C VAL A 193 14.42 -1.08 -5.85
N ALA A 194 13.65 -0.58 -6.81
CA ALA A 194 13.73 0.82 -7.24
C ALA A 194 12.50 1.66 -6.84
N THR A 195 11.40 1.02 -6.45
CA THR A 195 10.18 1.70 -6.02
C THR A 195 9.49 0.96 -4.88
N GLY A 196 8.79 1.69 -4.03
CA GLY A 196 7.92 1.14 -2.99
C GLY A 196 7.11 2.26 -2.35
N ASP A 197 5.88 1.93 -2.01
CA ASP A 197 4.92 2.82 -1.36
C ASP A 197 4.36 2.11 -0.12
N GLY A 198 4.77 2.59 1.05
CA GLY A 198 4.13 2.19 2.31
C GLY A 198 3.00 3.17 2.66
N ASP A 199 2.11 2.76 3.56
CA ASP A 199 0.93 3.57 3.84
C ASP A 199 1.23 4.74 4.78
N PHE A 200 1.68 4.49 6.01
CA PHE A 200 2.04 5.56 6.95
C PHE A 200 2.90 5.09 8.13
N LEU A 201 3.54 6.05 8.80
CA LEU A 201 4.17 5.88 10.11
C LEU A 201 3.32 6.57 11.18
N THR A 202 3.33 5.97 12.37
CA THR A 202 2.93 6.61 13.64
C THR A 202 4.18 6.75 14.51
N ASP A 203 4.06 7.26 15.74
CA ASP A 203 5.22 7.54 16.61
C ASP A 203 6.20 6.34 16.74
N ASP A 204 5.66 5.14 16.84
CA ASP A 204 6.45 3.93 17.10
C ASP A 204 6.24 2.78 16.09
N THR A 205 5.34 2.93 15.12
CA THR A 205 4.91 1.81 14.27
C THR A 205 4.86 2.17 12.80
N LEU A 206 5.43 1.30 11.97
CA LEU A 206 5.25 1.29 10.53
C LEU A 206 4.01 0.49 10.16
N TRP A 207 3.08 1.12 9.47
CA TRP A 207 1.78 0.53 9.15
C TRP A 207 1.59 0.27 7.66
N ASP A 208 0.91 -0.83 7.38
CA ASP A 208 0.41 -1.19 6.06
C ASP A 208 -1.09 -1.57 6.18
N PHE A 209 -1.92 -0.87 5.43
CA PHE A 209 -3.36 -1.06 5.31
C PHE A 209 -3.65 -2.22 4.37
N LYS A 210 -4.51 -3.13 4.84
CA LYS A 210 -4.90 -4.33 4.08
C LYS A 210 -6.39 -4.59 4.19
N VAL A 211 -7.15 -4.07 3.24
CA VAL A 211 -8.58 -4.36 3.08
C VAL A 211 -8.76 -5.75 2.47
N SER A 212 -8.94 -6.78 3.29
CA SER A 212 -9.02 -8.16 2.80
C SER A 212 -9.84 -9.07 3.72
N LYS A 213 -10.55 -10.04 3.14
CA LYS A 213 -11.19 -11.15 3.88
C LYS A 213 -10.16 -12.22 4.30
N GLN A 214 -8.94 -12.17 3.75
CA GLN A 214 -7.91 -13.17 3.99
C GLN A 214 -7.14 -12.87 5.28
N LYS A 215 -6.71 -13.93 5.97
CA LYS A 215 -5.76 -13.83 7.09
C LYS A 215 -4.42 -13.27 6.61
N LEU A 216 -3.64 -12.72 7.55
CA LEU A 216 -2.29 -12.22 7.29
C LEU A 216 -1.42 -13.27 6.57
N GLN A 217 -0.71 -12.82 5.52
CA GLN A 217 0.10 -13.67 4.64
C GLN A 217 1.57 -13.27 4.69
N ASN A 218 2.44 -14.25 4.45
CA ASN A 218 3.91 -14.08 4.48
C ASN A 218 4.41 -13.01 3.50
N LYS A 219 3.69 -12.75 2.40
CA LYS A 219 4.05 -11.68 1.46
C LYS A 219 3.97 -10.29 2.10
N TYR A 220 2.99 -10.07 2.98
CA TYR A 220 2.80 -8.80 3.68
C TYR A 220 3.79 -8.65 4.84
N THR A 221 4.15 -9.74 5.52
CA THR A 221 5.17 -9.68 6.57
C THR A 221 6.57 -9.40 6.00
N LEU A 222 6.91 -9.96 4.83
CA LEU A 222 8.14 -9.59 4.11
C LEU A 222 8.09 -8.14 3.62
N GLN A 223 6.93 -7.67 3.12
CA GLN A 223 6.75 -6.29 2.68
C GLN A 223 7.05 -5.29 3.82
N LEU A 224 6.47 -5.48 5.00
CA LEU A 224 6.74 -4.65 6.18
C LEU A 224 8.23 -4.66 6.57
N LEU A 225 8.86 -5.84 6.58
CA LEU A 225 10.28 -5.94 6.90
C LEU A 225 11.12 -5.16 5.87
N MET A 226 10.83 -5.32 4.58
CA MET A 226 11.50 -4.57 3.53
C MET A 226 11.30 -3.06 3.70
N TYR A 227 10.09 -2.59 3.95
CA TYR A 227 9.81 -1.17 4.18
C TYR A 227 10.58 -0.61 5.36
N TRP A 228 10.61 -1.31 6.49
CA TRP A 228 11.36 -0.86 7.65
C TRP A 228 12.87 -0.80 7.38
N ARG A 229 13.44 -1.86 6.80
CA ARG A 229 14.88 -1.88 6.49
C ARG A 229 15.24 -0.81 5.47
N MET A 230 14.47 -0.70 4.39
CA MET A 230 14.69 0.34 3.38
C MET A 230 14.53 1.75 3.95
N GLY A 231 13.58 1.95 4.85
CA GLY A 231 13.41 3.20 5.57
C GLY A 231 14.62 3.58 6.43
N LEU A 232 15.23 2.62 7.13
CA LEU A 232 16.45 2.87 7.92
C LEU A 232 17.68 3.23 7.07
N HIS A 233 17.74 2.77 5.82
CA HIS A 233 18.77 3.14 4.85
C HIS A 233 18.38 4.37 4.01
N SER A 234 17.17 4.90 4.20
CA SER A 234 16.69 6.08 3.47
C SER A 234 17.15 7.39 4.10
N VAL A 235 16.86 8.50 3.42
CA VAL A 235 17.07 9.86 3.95
C VAL A 235 16.11 10.24 5.08
N HIS A 236 15.09 9.43 5.34
CA HIS A 236 14.00 9.71 6.28
C HIS A 236 14.34 9.24 7.70
N PRO A 237 14.66 10.14 8.65
CA PRO A 237 15.08 9.76 10.00
C PRO A 237 13.97 9.11 10.84
N GLU A 238 12.70 9.30 10.49
CA GLU A 238 11.52 8.85 11.24
C GLU A 238 11.48 7.33 11.40
N TYR A 239 12.03 6.58 10.43
CA TYR A 239 12.10 5.12 10.49
C TYR A 239 12.95 4.60 11.67
N ARG A 240 13.82 5.44 12.24
CA ARG A 240 14.61 5.07 13.44
C ARG A 240 13.76 4.95 14.71
N ASN A 241 12.57 5.55 14.72
CA ASN A 241 11.67 5.49 15.86
C ASN A 241 10.77 4.24 15.84
N VAL A 242 10.78 3.48 14.73
CA VAL A 242 9.94 2.28 14.56
C VAL A 242 10.37 1.20 15.55
N LYS A 243 9.46 0.88 16.48
CA LYS A 243 9.52 -0.23 17.43
C LYS A 243 8.66 -1.41 16.98
N TYR A 244 7.64 -1.16 16.14
CA TYR A 244 6.73 -2.19 15.69
C TYR A 244 6.51 -2.16 14.18
N LEU A 245 6.34 -3.35 13.59
CA LEU A 245 5.75 -3.52 12.27
C LEU A 245 4.27 -3.85 12.43
N GLY A 246 3.42 -3.11 11.72
CA GLY A 246 1.97 -3.15 11.91
C GLY A 246 1.21 -3.38 10.61
N ILE A 247 0.17 -4.22 10.65
CA ILE A 247 -0.87 -4.27 9.62
C ILE A 247 -2.20 -3.98 10.26
N TYR A 248 -2.98 -3.12 9.61
CA TYR A 248 -4.37 -2.91 9.96
C TYR A 248 -5.29 -3.35 8.82
N ASN A 249 -6.32 -4.12 9.17
CA ASN A 249 -7.33 -4.58 8.23
C ASN A 249 -8.70 -4.06 8.66
N PRO A 250 -9.22 -2.98 8.05
CA PRO A 250 -10.50 -2.39 8.44
C PRO A 250 -11.71 -3.27 8.11
N ARG A 251 -11.57 -4.20 7.14
CA ARG A 251 -12.64 -5.14 6.80
C ARG A 251 -12.89 -6.14 7.91
N MET A 252 -11.81 -6.70 8.46
CA MET A 252 -11.87 -7.61 9.60
C MET A 252 -11.92 -6.86 10.93
N ASN A 253 -11.56 -5.57 10.92
CA ASN A 253 -11.31 -4.72 12.09
C ASN A 253 -10.24 -5.30 13.04
N VAL A 254 -9.11 -5.70 12.45
CA VAL A 254 -8.03 -6.38 13.16
C VAL A 254 -6.70 -5.68 12.95
N VAL A 255 -5.97 -5.51 14.04
CA VAL A 255 -4.58 -5.07 14.10
C VAL A 255 -3.67 -6.27 14.29
N TYR A 256 -2.57 -6.27 13.54
CA TYR A 256 -1.44 -7.18 13.72
C TYR A 256 -0.21 -6.34 14.04
N ARG A 257 0.47 -6.57 15.16
CA ARG A 257 1.74 -5.88 15.49
C ARG A 257 2.84 -6.88 15.85
N LEU A 258 4.06 -6.57 15.44
CA LEU A 258 5.27 -7.31 15.78
C LEU A 258 6.32 -6.33 16.28
N ASP A 259 6.85 -6.55 17.49
CA ASP A 259 8.01 -5.83 17.99
C ASP A 259 9.25 -6.17 17.14
N VAL A 260 9.92 -5.16 16.61
CA VAL A 260 11.09 -5.34 15.73
C VAL A 260 12.24 -6.06 16.42
N ASN A 261 12.34 -6.00 17.76
CA ASN A 261 13.35 -6.70 18.54
C ASN A 261 13.15 -8.23 18.55
N ASN A 262 11.94 -8.70 18.23
CA ASN A 262 11.66 -10.12 18.11
C ASN A 262 12.08 -10.71 16.75
N ILE A 263 12.54 -9.87 15.81
CA ILE A 263 12.99 -10.31 14.49
C ILE A 263 14.44 -10.79 14.60
N PRO A 264 14.74 -12.06 14.26
CA PRO A 264 16.11 -12.58 14.35
C PRO A 264 17.09 -11.80 13.46
N ALA A 265 18.31 -11.56 13.96
CA ALA A 265 19.33 -10.79 13.25
C ALA A 265 19.76 -11.43 11.93
N ASP A 266 19.78 -12.77 11.85
CA ASP A 266 20.05 -13.51 10.62
C ASP A 266 18.95 -13.28 9.57
N VAL A 267 17.68 -13.23 9.98
CA VAL A 267 16.56 -12.90 9.08
C VAL A 267 16.72 -11.48 8.52
N ILE A 268 17.06 -10.50 9.37
CA ILE A 268 17.32 -9.12 8.93
C ILE A 268 18.48 -9.10 7.93
N SER A 269 19.60 -9.72 8.26
CA SER A 269 20.79 -9.77 7.40
C SER A 269 20.49 -10.41 6.05
N THR A 270 19.77 -11.53 6.02
CA THR A 270 19.38 -12.21 4.78
C THR A 270 18.46 -11.34 3.93
N VAL A 271 17.46 -10.68 4.54
CA VAL A 271 16.56 -9.81 3.78
C VAL A 271 17.28 -8.57 3.24
N GLU A 272 18.16 -7.95 4.03
CA GLU A 272 18.96 -6.82 3.57
C GLU A 272 19.88 -7.18 2.40
N THR A 273 20.57 -8.31 2.47
CA THR A 273 21.60 -8.67 1.47
C THR A 273 21.05 -9.44 0.28
N GLU A 274 20.18 -10.43 0.48
CA GLU A 274 19.71 -11.32 -0.59
C GLU A 274 18.40 -10.82 -1.24
N VAL A 275 17.55 -10.14 -0.48
CA VAL A 275 16.25 -9.67 -0.97
C VAL A 275 16.35 -8.22 -1.45
N ILE A 276 16.84 -7.31 -0.62
CA ILE A 276 16.93 -5.88 -0.95
C ILE A 276 18.21 -5.58 -1.73
N GLY A 277 19.35 -6.15 -1.33
CA GLY A 277 20.63 -6.05 -2.03
C GLY A 277 21.55 -4.94 -1.54
N TYR A 278 21.57 -4.69 -0.22
CA TYR A 278 22.60 -3.88 0.43
C TYR A 278 23.97 -4.60 0.52
#